data_AF-A0A7C7C448-F1
#
_entry.id   AF-A0A7C7C448-F1
#
_cell.length_a   1.000
_cell.length_b   1.000
_cell.length_c   1.000
_cell.angle_alpha   90.00
_cell.angle_beta   90.00
_cell.angle_gamma   90.00
#
_symmetry.space_group_name_H-M   'P 1'
#
loop_
_entity.id
_entity.type
_entity.pdbx_description
1 polymer ?
#
loop_
_entity_poly.entity_id
_entity_poly.type
_entity_poly.pdbx_seq_one_letter_code
_entity_poly.pdbx_strand_id
1 'polypeptide(L)'
;MNYQVSARKWRPMSFPDVIGQSHVVQTLVHAVEGKRVAHAYLFSGMRGVGKTTVARILAKAMNCHQGPTPTPCAECQSCVEIANGQSFDVIEIDGASNNGVEDIRSIRENIN
;
A
#
# COMPACT_ATOMS: atom_id res chain seq x y z
N MET A 1 12.48 21.46 12.24
CA MET A 1 11.43 20.45 11.97
C MET A 1 10.58 20.96 10.81
N ASN A 2 10.43 20.17 9.74
CA ASN A 2 9.57 20.54 8.62
C ASN A 2 8.11 20.34 9.01
N TYR A 3 7.25 21.31 8.70
CA TYR A 3 5.81 21.19 8.92
C TYR A 3 5.23 20.07 8.05
N GLN A 4 4.48 19.15 8.66
CA GLN A 4 3.79 18.08 7.97
C GLN A 4 2.31 18.08 8.36
N VAL A 5 1.44 18.04 7.36
CA VAL A 5 -0.02 18.00 7.57
C VAL A 5 -0.40 16.73 8.34
N SER A 6 -1.31 16.86 9.32
CA SER A 6 -1.75 15.76 10.20
C SER A 6 -2.18 14.49 9.45
N ALA A 7 -2.86 14.65 8.31
CA ALA A 7 -3.30 13.53 7.46
C ALA A 7 -2.14 12.67 6.92
N ARG A 8 -0.93 13.24 6.78
CA ARG A 8 0.28 12.49 6.43
C ARG A 8 1.00 11.99 7.68
N LYS A 9 1.07 12.81 8.73
CA LYS A 9 1.76 12.48 9.98
C LYS A 9 1.15 11.23 10.67
N TRP A 10 -0.17 11.11 10.65
CA TRP A 10 -0.92 10.04 11.32
C TRP A 10 -1.43 8.98 10.36
N ARG A 11 -0.80 8.83 9.18
CA ARG A 11 -1.19 7.81 8.22
C ARG A 11 -0.88 6.41 8.82
N PRO A 12 -1.86 5.50 8.92
CA PRO A 12 -1.64 4.14 9.41
C PRO A 12 -0.44 3.45 8.76
N MET A 13 0.39 2.80 9.58
CA MET A 13 1.63 2.15 9.13
C MET A 13 1.53 0.63 9.10
N SER A 14 0.59 0.04 9.82
CA SER A 14 0.31 -1.38 9.86
C SER A 14 -1.20 -1.64 9.84
N PHE A 15 -1.61 -2.90 9.64
CA PHE A 15 -3.02 -3.28 9.64
C PHE A 15 -3.75 -2.92 10.96
N PRO A 16 -3.17 -3.13 12.16
CA PRO A 16 -3.77 -2.70 13.43
C PRO A 16 -4.00 -1.19 13.56
N ASP A 17 -3.22 -0.35 12.86
CA ASP A 17 -3.36 1.12 12.92
C ASP A 17 -4.55 1.64 12.09
N VAL A 18 -5.15 0.79 11.26
CA VAL A 18 -6.28 1.17 10.41
C VAL A 18 -7.53 1.29 11.28
N ILE A 19 -8.05 2.51 11.37
CA ILE A 19 -9.26 2.80 12.14
C ILE A 19 -10.50 2.38 11.33
N GLY A 20 -11.29 1.47 11.91
CA GLY A 20 -12.45 0.88 11.24
C GLY A 20 -12.05 -0.14 10.18
N GLN A 21 -13.00 -0.48 9.29
CA GLN A 21 -12.76 -1.44 8.20
C GLN A 21 -12.31 -2.84 8.66
N SER A 22 -12.70 -3.29 9.86
CA SER A 22 -12.20 -4.54 10.47
C SER A 22 -12.34 -5.76 9.57
N HIS A 23 -13.44 -5.86 8.81
CA HIS A 23 -13.65 -6.95 7.85
C HIS A 23 -12.59 -6.97 6.73
N VAL A 24 -12.24 -5.80 6.18
CA VAL A 24 -11.22 -5.68 5.12
C VAL A 24 -9.84 -6.00 5.68
N VAL A 25 -9.52 -5.42 6.84
CA VAL A 25 -8.23 -5.64 7.52
C VAL A 25 -8.03 -7.11 7.84
N GLN A 26 -9.02 -7.76 8.46
CA GLN A 26 -8.96 -9.18 8.80
C GLN A 26 -8.79 -10.07 7.57
N THR A 27 -9.48 -9.75 6.47
CA THR A 27 -9.33 -10.49 5.21
C THR A 27 -7.89 -10.41 4.68
N LEU A 28 -7.27 -9.24 4.70
CA LEU A 28 -5.89 -9.06 4.24
C LEU A 28 -4.88 -9.73 5.18
N VAL A 29 -5.06 -9.62 6.50
CA VAL A 29 -4.23 -10.30 7.50
C VAL A 29 -4.23 -11.80 7.25
N HIS A 30 -5.42 -12.41 7.16
CA HIS A 30 -5.55 -13.85 6.89
C HIS A 30 -4.98 -14.26 5.52
N ALA A 31 -5.06 -13.39 4.51
CA ALA A 31 -4.47 -13.67 3.20
C ALA A 31 -2.94 -13.73 3.27
N VAL A 32 -2.30 -12.81 4.00
CA VAL A 32 -0.85 -12.80 4.20
C VAL A 32 -0.40 -13.98 5.06
N GLU A 33 -1.02 -14.19 6.23
CA GLU A 33 -0.70 -15.31 7.13
C GLU A 33 -0.90 -16.67 6.46
N GLY A 34 -2.00 -16.81 5.72
CA GLY A 34 -2.34 -18.03 5.00
C GLY A 34 -1.55 -18.25 3.71
N LYS A 35 -0.63 -17.34 3.33
CA LYS A 35 0.09 -17.36 2.04
C LYS A 35 -0.85 -17.49 0.83
N ARG A 36 -2.01 -16.83 0.90
CA ARG A 36 -3.07 -16.81 -0.12
C ARG A 36 -3.35 -15.39 -0.62
N VAL A 37 -2.30 -14.60 -0.76
CA VAL A 37 -2.40 -13.25 -1.31
C VAL A 37 -2.75 -13.35 -2.80
N ALA A 38 -3.81 -12.67 -3.21
CA ALA A 38 -4.25 -12.64 -4.60
C ALA A 38 -3.32 -11.77 -5.46
N HIS A 39 -3.30 -12.01 -6.76
CA HIS A 39 -2.51 -11.24 -7.72
C HIS A 39 -3.06 -9.81 -7.94
N ALA A 40 -4.33 -9.57 -7.63
CA ALA A 40 -4.98 -8.28 -7.82
C ALA A 40 -5.99 -7.98 -6.71
N TYR A 41 -6.00 -6.73 -6.25
CA TYR A 41 -6.96 -6.20 -5.27
C TYR A 41 -7.57 -4.90 -5.78
N LEU A 42 -8.90 -4.80 -5.72
CA LEU A 42 -9.64 -3.56 -5.99
C LEU A 42 -10.15 -2.97 -4.67
N PHE A 43 -9.55 -1.87 -4.23
CA PHE A 43 -10.05 -1.10 -3.09
C PHE A 43 -11.03 -0.04 -3.59
N SER A 44 -12.30 -0.13 -3.21
CA SER A 44 -13.37 0.81 -3.59
C SER A 44 -13.86 1.62 -2.39
N GLY A 45 -14.49 2.77 -2.67
CA GLY A 45 -15.05 3.66 -1.64
C GLY A 45 -14.72 5.14 -1.85
N MET A 46 -15.28 6.01 -1.00
CA MET A 46 -15.14 7.48 -1.11
C MET A 46 -13.69 7.97 -0.95
N ARG A 47 -13.40 9.19 -1.39
CA ARG A 47 -12.09 9.82 -1.15
C ARG A 47 -11.83 9.94 0.35
N GLY A 48 -10.60 9.63 0.78
CA GLY A 48 -10.19 9.78 2.19
C GLY A 48 -10.44 8.57 3.10
N VAL A 49 -11.16 7.53 2.66
CA VAL A 49 -11.47 6.34 3.50
C VAL A 49 -10.31 5.37 3.74
N GLY A 50 -9.10 5.68 3.26
CA GLY A 50 -7.91 4.87 3.50
C GLY A 50 -7.52 3.88 2.38
N LYS A 51 -8.15 3.92 1.19
CA LYS A 51 -7.85 3.00 0.07
C LYS A 51 -6.35 2.85 -0.25
N THR A 52 -5.69 3.95 -0.60
CA THR A 52 -4.24 3.96 -0.89
C THR A 52 -3.40 3.59 0.33
N THR A 53 -3.86 3.97 1.54
CA THR A 53 -3.15 3.64 2.77
C THR A 53 -3.13 2.12 2.99
N VAL A 54 -4.27 1.44 2.85
CA VAL A 54 -4.37 -0.02 2.97
C VAL A 54 -3.55 -0.73 1.89
N ALA A 55 -3.56 -0.22 0.65
CA ALA A 55 -2.72 -0.73 -0.43
C ALA A 55 -1.22 -0.63 -0.08
N ARG A 56 -0.76 0.50 0.46
CA ARG A 56 0.63 0.65 0.95
C ARG A 56 0.96 -0.29 2.10
N ILE A 57 0.03 -0.52 3.03
CA ILE A 57 0.24 -1.48 4.13
C ILE A 57 0.41 -2.89 3.58
N LEU A 58 -0.43 -3.31 2.62
CA LEU A 58 -0.30 -4.61 1.96
C LEU A 58 1.04 -4.73 1.21
N ALA A 59 1.46 -3.68 0.49
CA ALA A 59 2.76 -3.65 -0.17
C ALA A 59 3.91 -3.81 0.83
N LYS A 60 3.86 -3.12 1.99
CA LYS A 60 4.83 -3.31 3.08
C LYS A 60 4.79 -4.71 3.67
N ALA A 61 3.59 -5.28 3.87
CA ALA A 61 3.43 -6.63 4.40
C ALA A 61 4.15 -7.67 3.53
N MET A 62 4.15 -7.47 2.20
CA MET A 62 4.82 -8.36 1.25
C MET A 62 6.33 -8.12 1.14
N ASN A 63 6.78 -6.86 1.20
CA ASN A 63 8.17 -6.47 0.91
C ASN A 63 9.02 -6.20 2.17
N CYS A 64 8.45 -6.27 3.37
CA CYS A 64 9.20 -6.12 4.62
C CYS A 64 10.31 -7.19 4.70
N HIS A 65 11.47 -6.84 5.26
CA HIS A 65 12.57 -7.81 5.44
C HIS A 65 12.20 -8.96 6.39
N GLN A 66 11.20 -8.76 7.26
CA GLN A 66 10.63 -9.78 8.13
C GLN A 66 9.38 -10.43 7.52
N GLY A 67 9.06 -10.12 6.26
CA GLY A 67 7.86 -10.56 5.57
C GLY A 67 8.06 -11.77 4.66
N PRO A 68 6.98 -12.30 4.05
CA PRO A 68 5.60 -11.78 4.12
C PRO A 68 5.01 -11.85 5.54
N THR A 69 4.50 -10.72 6.04
CA THR A 69 3.98 -10.60 7.43
C THR A 69 2.81 -9.62 7.51
N PRO A 70 1.74 -9.92 8.28
CA PRO A 70 0.65 -8.98 8.50
C PRO A 70 1.07 -7.76 9.34
N THR A 71 2.21 -7.84 10.03
CA THR A 71 2.73 -6.78 10.90
C THR A 71 4.09 -6.29 10.39
N PRO A 72 4.14 -5.54 9.28
CA PRO A 72 5.41 -5.02 8.75
C PRO A 72 6.07 -4.08 9.77
N CYS A 73 7.40 -4.19 9.92
CA CYS A 73 8.13 -3.54 11.02
C CYS A 73 8.16 -2.00 10.98
N ALA A 74 7.75 -1.38 9.87
CA ALA A 74 7.80 0.07 9.63
C ALA A 74 9.19 0.76 9.70
N GLU A 75 10.27 0.02 10.00
CA GLU A 75 11.62 0.57 10.19
C GLU A 75 12.65 0.12 9.15
N CYS A 76 12.46 -1.04 8.50
CA CYS A 76 13.38 -1.50 7.46
C CYS A 76 13.31 -0.60 6.22
N GLN A 77 14.39 -0.61 5.42
CA GLN A 77 14.50 0.22 4.22
C GLN A 77 13.28 0.11 3.30
N SER A 78 12.86 -1.11 2.97
CA SER A 78 11.66 -1.36 2.17
C SER A 78 10.40 -0.71 2.75
N CYS A 79 10.16 -0.89 4.06
CA CYS A 79 9.01 -0.27 4.73
C CYS A 79 9.03 1.27 4.67
N VAL A 80 10.20 1.87 4.85
CA VAL A 80 10.39 3.34 4.84
C VAL A 80 10.20 3.89 3.42
N GLU A 81 10.81 3.25 2.43
CA GLU A 81 10.70 3.65 1.03
C GLU A 81 9.26 3.56 0.52
N ILE A 82 8.54 2.48 0.84
CA ILE A 82 7.12 2.32 0.46
C ILE A 82 6.26 3.39 1.17
N ALA A 83 6.51 3.67 2.44
CA ALA A 83 5.77 4.70 3.17
C ALA A 83 5.95 6.09 2.53
N ASN A 84 7.14 6.38 2.04
CA ASN A 84 7.49 7.63 1.37
C ASN A 84 7.13 7.66 -0.12
N GLY A 85 6.72 6.54 -0.72
CA GLY A 85 6.45 6.44 -2.16
C GLY A 85 7.71 6.52 -3.01
N GLN A 86 8.82 6.01 -2.50
CA GLN A 86 10.16 6.03 -3.12
C GLN A 86 10.71 4.63 -3.38
N SER A 87 9.90 3.59 -3.14
CA SER A 87 10.30 2.20 -3.34
C SER A 87 10.48 1.90 -4.83
N PHE A 88 11.55 1.18 -5.14
CA PHE A 88 11.78 0.68 -6.50
C PHE A 88 10.78 -0.44 -6.87
N ASP A 89 10.52 -1.35 -5.93
CA ASP A 89 9.64 -2.51 -6.15
C ASP A 89 8.14 -2.18 -6.07
N VAL A 90 7.78 -0.98 -5.60
CA VAL A 90 6.39 -0.54 -5.45
C VAL A 90 6.16 0.76 -6.20
N ILE A 91 5.56 0.62 -7.38
CA ILE A 91 5.25 1.74 -8.27
C ILE A 91 3.83 2.24 -7.99
N GLU A 92 3.71 3.48 -7.57
CA GLU A 92 2.41 4.15 -7.40
C GLU A 92 2.07 5.03 -8.60
N ILE A 93 0.96 4.71 -9.26
CA ILE A 93 0.52 5.39 -10.47
C ILE A 93 -0.78 6.13 -10.17
N ASP A 94 -0.80 7.44 -10.40
CA ASP A 94 -2.02 8.23 -10.31
C ASP A 94 -2.82 8.11 -11.61
N GLY A 95 -3.83 7.23 -11.60
CA GLY A 95 -4.73 7.04 -12.75
C GLY A 95 -5.57 8.26 -13.09
N ALA A 96 -5.73 9.25 -12.20
CA ALA A 96 -6.40 10.51 -12.55
C ALA A 96 -5.51 11.39 -13.45
N SER A 97 -4.19 11.29 -13.28
CA SER A 97 -3.19 12.01 -14.08
C SER A 97 -2.71 11.22 -15.31
N ASN A 98 -2.91 9.90 -15.33
CA ASN A 98 -2.53 8.98 -16.41
C ASN A 98 -3.79 8.29 -16.97
N ASN A 99 -4.65 9.08 -17.61
CA ASN A 99 -6.00 8.66 -18.03
C ASN A 99 -6.06 8.21 -19.51
N GLY A 100 -4.96 8.33 -20.26
CA GLY A 100 -4.86 7.89 -21.63
C GLY A 100 -4.65 6.39 -21.76
N VAL A 101 -5.19 5.80 -22.83
CA VAL A 101 -4.91 4.40 -23.20
C VAL A 101 -3.41 4.19 -23.43
N GLU A 102 -2.74 5.21 -24.00
CA GLU A 102 -1.31 5.13 -24.29
C GLU A 102 -0.44 5.20 -23.04
N ASP A 103 -0.84 5.98 -22.04
CA ASP A 103 -0.17 6.03 -20.73
C ASP A 103 -0.17 4.64 -20.09
N ILE A 104 -1.34 3.97 -20.11
CA ILE A 104 -1.53 2.62 -19.55
C ILE A 104 -0.72 1.58 -20.33
N ARG A 105 -0.61 1.69 -21.65
CA ARG A 105 0.26 0.80 -22.46
C ARG A 105 1.73 0.95 -22.08
N SER A 106 2.21 2.19 -22.03
CA SER A 106 3.58 2.51 -21.64
C SER A 106 3.91 1.96 -20.25
N ILE A 107 2.98 2.08 -19.30
CA ILE A 107 3.12 1.51 -17.96
C ILE A 107 3.26 -0.01 -18.01
N ARG A 108 2.42 -0.72 -18.78
CA ARG A 108 2.50 -2.18 -18.92
C ARG A 108 3.80 -2.65 -19.55
N GLU A 109 4.36 -1.89 -20.48
CA GLU A 109 5.61 -2.23 -21.17
C GLU A 109 6.83 -2.06 -20.25
N ASN A 110 6.85 -1.02 -19.41
CA ASN A 110 7.97 -0.75 -18.49
C ASN A 110 8.02 -1.66 -17.25
N ILE A 111 6.99 -2.47 -17.00
CA ILE A 111 6.90 -3.38 -15.83
C ILE A 111 7.38 -4.82 -16.17
N ASN A 112 7.53 -5.16 -17.47
CA ASN A 112 8.10 -6.44 -17.91
C ASN A 112 9.59 -6.34 -18.20
#